data_AF-A0A1F2PE66-F1
#
_entry.id   AF-A0A1F2PE66-F1
#
_cell.length_a   1.000
_cell.length_b   1.000
_cell.length_c   1.000
_cell.angle_alpha   90.00
_cell.angle_beta   90.00
_cell.angle_gamma   90.00
#
_symmetry.space_group_name_H-M   'P 1'
#
loop_
_entity.id
_entity.type
_entity.pdbx_description
1 polymer ?
#
loop_
_entity_poly.entity_id
_entity_poly.type
_entity_poly.pdbx_seq_one_letter_code
_entity_poly.pdbx_strand_id
1 'polypeptide(L)'
;MADSIFRNRENLAWLKLRGIRISGPKLGRKPKVVSSEVKQVERADNGERNAIEGSYGVTKRKYGFGLVRTKLENTTKSAIILQFLVMNLDRRMRFFLSQFWIRFIDLMQAVNLVAGYGFQSVQ
;
A
#
# COMPACT_ATOMS: atom_id res chain seq x y z
N MET A 1 -4.50 14.52 -0.83
CA MET A 1 -4.65 14.22 0.61
C MET A 1 -3.65 15.03 1.40
N ALA A 2 -3.94 15.44 2.63
CA ALA A 2 -2.91 16.01 3.50
C ALA A 2 -3.15 15.61 4.97
N ASP A 3 -2.09 15.65 5.75
CA ASP A 3 -2.18 15.44 7.20
C ASP A 3 -3.04 16.55 7.84
N SER A 4 -3.70 16.20 8.94
CA SER A 4 -4.44 17.12 9.80
C SER A 4 -3.63 18.37 10.18
N ILE A 5 -2.33 18.21 10.44
CA ILE A 5 -1.40 19.29 10.76
C ILE A 5 -1.29 20.30 9.61
N PHE A 6 -1.41 19.86 8.37
CA PHE A 6 -1.37 20.74 7.20
C PHE A 6 -2.63 21.60 7.06
N ARG A 7 -3.74 21.23 7.71
CA ARG A 7 -5.07 21.84 7.49
C ARG A 7 -5.28 23.08 8.35
N ASN A 8 -4.40 24.07 8.22
CA ASN A 8 -4.63 25.40 8.79
C ASN A 8 -5.41 26.30 7.82
N ARG A 9 -5.94 27.44 8.30
CA ARG A 9 -6.78 28.34 7.49
C ARG A 9 -6.03 28.91 6.29
N GLU A 10 -4.76 29.27 6.48
CA GLU A 10 -3.89 29.85 5.46
C GLU A 10 -3.63 28.86 4.31
N ASN A 11 -3.23 27.62 4.64
CA ASN A 11 -2.99 26.56 3.67
C ASN A 11 -4.25 26.20 2.89
N LEU A 12 -5.41 26.14 3.56
CA LEU A 12 -6.68 25.89 2.87
C LEU A 12 -7.07 27.03 1.93
N ALA A 13 -6.84 28.28 2.33
CA ALA A 13 -7.07 29.44 1.45
C ALA A 13 -6.12 29.41 0.24
N TRP A 14 -4.83 29.10 0.47
CA TRP A 14 -3.81 28.96 -0.56
C TRP A 14 -4.13 27.86 -1.58
N LEU A 15 -4.63 26.72 -1.11
CA LEU A 15 -5.07 25.61 -1.97
C LEU A 15 -6.33 25.96 -2.76
N LYS A 16 -7.30 26.62 -2.10
CA LYS A 16 -8.55 27.04 -2.74
C LYS A 16 -8.29 28.03 -3.88
N LEU A 17 -7.36 28.98 -3.67
CA LEU A 17 -6.93 29.92 -4.71
C LEU A 17 -6.38 29.21 -5.96
N ARG A 18 -5.74 28.05 -5.77
CA ARG A 18 -5.13 27.25 -6.84
C ARG A 18 -6.05 26.14 -7.37
N GLY A 19 -7.29 26.07 -6.90
CA GLY A 19 -8.22 25.01 -7.29
C GLY A 19 -7.81 23.60 -6.85
N ILE A 20 -6.92 23.47 -5.87
CA ILE A 20 -6.45 22.15 -5.41
C ILE A 20 -7.45 21.59 -4.39
N ARG A 21 -8.05 20.45 -4.72
CA ARG A 21 -8.96 19.72 -3.82
C ARG A 21 -8.17 19.04 -2.71
N ILE A 22 -8.62 19.22 -1.47
CA ILE A 22 -8.12 18.51 -0.30
C ILE A 22 -9.25 17.81 0.46
N SER A 23 -9.03 16.54 0.78
CA SER A 23 -9.93 15.67 1.54
C SER A 23 -9.93 16.00 3.03
N GLY A 24 -11.06 15.80 3.69
CA GLY A 24 -11.21 15.85 5.15
C GLY A 24 -12.29 16.82 5.64
N PRO A 25 -12.69 16.72 6.93
CA PRO A 25 -13.78 17.52 7.49
C PRO A 25 -13.46 19.02 7.47
N LYS A 26 -14.44 19.89 7.19
CA LYS A 26 -14.24 21.36 7.25
C LYS A 26 -13.71 21.77 8.63
N LEU A 27 -12.88 22.81 8.67
CA LEU A 27 -12.47 23.42 9.95
C LEU A 27 -13.71 23.96 10.68
N GLY A 28 -13.85 23.60 11.95
CA GLY A 28 -15.00 23.98 12.79
C GLY A 28 -16.10 22.92 12.83
N ARG A 29 -17.35 23.36 12.81
CA ARG A 29 -18.51 22.47 13.01
C ARG A 29 -18.69 21.53 11.82
N LYS A 30 -18.70 20.23 12.09
CA LYS A 30 -19.00 19.20 11.08
C LYS A 30 -20.44 19.39 10.57
N PRO A 31 -20.68 19.31 9.23
CA PRO A 31 -22.01 19.41 8.68
C PRO A 31 -22.89 18.22 9.13
N LYS A 32 -24.17 18.50 9.39
CA LYS A 32 -25.14 17.51 9.89
C LYS A 32 -25.50 16.46 8.84
N VAL A 33 -25.45 16.84 7.57
CA VAL A 33 -25.67 15.98 6.41
C VAL A 33 -24.46 16.12 5.48
N VAL A 34 -23.87 14.99 5.09
CA VAL A 34 -22.78 14.91 4.11
C VAL A 34 -23.29 14.08 2.94
N SER A 35 -23.11 14.57 1.71
CA SER A 35 -23.52 13.84 0.51
C SER A 35 -22.81 12.49 0.40
N SER A 36 -23.47 11.54 -0.25
CA SER A 36 -22.92 10.19 -0.52
C SER A 36 -21.61 10.27 -1.31
N GLU A 37 -21.54 11.15 -2.30
CA GLU A 37 -20.38 11.40 -3.16
C GLU A 37 -19.16 11.87 -2.35
N VAL A 38 -19.34 12.86 -1.47
CA VAL A 38 -18.26 13.35 -0.61
C VAL A 38 -17.74 12.25 0.30
N LYS A 39 -18.62 11.39 0.83
CA LYS A 39 -18.21 10.23 1.63
C LYS A 39 -17.45 9.19 0.81
N GLN A 40 -17.83 8.93 -0.44
CA GLN A 40 -17.12 7.98 -1.30
C GLN A 40 -15.70 8.48 -1.60
N VAL A 41 -15.57 9.75 -1.96
CA VAL A 41 -14.28 10.38 -2.23
C VAL A 41 -13.40 10.36 -0.97
N GLU A 42 -13.95 10.71 0.20
CA GLU A 42 -13.20 10.66 1.46
C GLU A 42 -12.77 9.24 1.84
N ARG A 43 -13.59 8.22 1.56
CA ARG A 43 -13.20 6.81 1.77
C ARG A 43 -12.09 6.37 0.85
N ALA A 44 -12.17 6.69 -0.44
CA ALA A 44 -11.10 6.39 -1.40
C ALA A 44 -9.80 7.07 -0.96
N ASP A 45 -9.91 8.35 -0.60
CA ASP A 45 -8.77 9.14 -0.15
C ASP A 45 -8.13 8.56 1.13
N ASN A 46 -8.95 8.13 2.10
CA ASN A 46 -8.45 7.48 3.31
C ASN A 46 -7.87 6.09 3.05
N GLY A 47 -8.39 5.34 2.08
CA GLY A 47 -7.85 4.04 1.69
C GLY A 47 -6.42 4.15 1.15
N GLU A 48 -6.17 5.13 0.29
CA GLU A 48 -4.83 5.41 -0.23
C GLU A 48 -3.86 5.82 0.90
N ARG A 49 -4.30 6.71 1.81
CA ARG A 49 -3.51 7.07 3.00
C ARG A 49 -3.17 5.86 3.85
N ASN A 50 -4.15 5.00 4.15
CA ASN A 50 -3.95 3.81 4.95
C ASN A 50 -2.95 2.85 4.31
N ALA A 51 -2.96 2.71 2.97
CA ALA A 51 -1.99 1.88 2.26
C ALA A 51 -0.56 2.43 2.37
N ILE A 52 -0.41 3.75 2.29
CA ILE A 52 0.87 4.45 2.46
C ILE A 52 1.36 4.32 3.92
N GLU A 53 0.53 4.68 4.90
CA GLU A 53 0.84 4.62 6.33
C GLU A 53 1.15 3.17 6.78
N GLY A 54 0.38 2.20 6.26
CA GLY A 54 0.63 0.79 6.47
C GLY A 54 2.01 0.36 5.96
N SER A 55 2.39 0.82 4.76
CA SER A 55 3.71 0.57 4.19
C SER A 55 4.82 1.13 5.09
N TYR A 56 4.70 2.38 5.54
CA TYR A 56 5.65 2.98 6.49
C TYR A 56 5.74 2.23 7.82
N GLY A 57 4.61 1.76 8.35
CA GLY A 57 4.58 0.94 9.56
C GLY A 57 5.35 -0.37 9.40
N VAL A 58 5.18 -1.04 8.25
CA VAL A 58 5.94 -2.24 7.91
C VAL A 58 7.42 -1.92 7.72
N THR A 59 7.77 -0.85 7.01
CA THR A 59 9.15 -0.38 6.83
C THR A 59 9.85 -0.16 8.18
N LYS A 60 9.17 0.48 9.13
CA LYS A 60 9.74 0.74 10.46
C LYS A 60 9.90 -0.53 11.29
N ARG A 61 8.88 -1.40 11.34
CA ARG A 61 8.89 -2.59 12.22
C ARG A 61 9.63 -3.79 11.64
N LYS A 62 9.30 -4.19 10.41
CA LYS A 62 9.83 -5.41 9.76
C LYS A 62 11.21 -5.19 9.16
N TYR A 63 11.42 -3.98 8.65
CA TYR A 63 12.60 -3.62 7.87
C TYR A 63 13.53 -2.68 8.65
N GLY A 64 13.26 -2.34 9.91
CA GLY A 64 14.24 -1.63 10.74
C GLY A 64 14.50 -0.17 10.36
N PHE A 65 13.61 0.47 9.60
CA PHE A 65 13.75 1.89 9.25
C PHE A 65 13.76 2.82 10.47
N GLY A 66 13.13 2.41 11.58
CA GLY A 66 13.20 3.13 12.85
C GLY A 66 14.52 2.97 13.61
N LEU A 67 15.45 2.16 13.10
CA LEU A 67 16.72 1.81 13.74
C LEU A 67 17.93 2.35 12.97
N VAL A 68 17.74 3.20 11.95
CA VAL A 68 18.83 3.87 11.25
C VAL A 68 19.49 4.89 12.19
N ARG A 69 20.65 4.52 12.77
CA ARG A 69 21.42 5.33 13.75
C ARG A 69 22.75 5.84 13.18
N THR A 70 22.89 5.81 11.86
CA THR A 70 24.10 6.26 11.15
C THR A 70 24.30 7.77 11.36
N LYS A 71 25.55 8.17 11.66
CA LYS A 71 25.89 9.56 12.01
C LYS A 71 26.27 10.42 10.80
N LEU A 72 26.76 9.79 9.73
CA LEU A 72 27.19 10.46 8.50
C LEU A 72 26.06 10.46 7.47
N GLU A 73 25.89 11.58 6.78
CA GLU A 73 24.88 11.75 5.74
C GLU A 73 24.94 10.67 4.67
N ASN A 74 26.14 10.39 4.15
CA ASN A 74 26.35 9.38 3.10
C ASN A 74 25.91 7.99 3.54
N THR A 75 26.30 7.58 4.76
CA THR A 75 25.92 6.27 5.30
C THR A 75 24.42 6.18 5.59
N THR A 76 23.81 7.27 6.07
CA THR A 76 22.36 7.36 6.28
C THR A 76 21.60 7.21 4.97
N LYS A 77 22.01 7.90 3.91
CA LYS A 77 21.41 7.77 2.57
C LYS A 77 21.53 6.34 2.06
N SER A 78 22.72 5.74 2.13
CA SER A 78 22.94 4.36 1.69
C SER A 78 22.11 3.35 2.47
N ALA A 79 22.00 3.51 3.79
CA ALA A 79 21.16 2.65 4.64
C ALA A 79 19.67 2.75 4.25
N ILE A 80 19.17 3.97 4.03
CA ILE A 80 17.79 4.21 3.58
C ILE A 80 17.54 3.57 2.20
N ILE A 81 18.44 3.76 1.24
CA ILE A 81 18.34 3.20 -0.10
C ILE A 81 18.31 1.67 -0.04
N LEU A 82 19.23 1.06 0.70
CA LEU A 82 19.28 -0.39 0.89
C LEU A 82 17.98 -0.91 1.51
N GLN A 83 17.39 -0.14 2.43
CA GLN A 83 16.14 -0.53 3.05
C GLN A 83 14.99 -0.62 2.05
N PHE A 84 14.86 0.39 1.19
CA PHE A 84 13.87 0.39 0.12
C PHE A 84 14.16 -0.71 -0.90
N LEU A 85 15.43 -0.98 -1.22
CA LEU A 85 15.81 -2.07 -2.12
C LEU A 85 15.32 -3.42 -1.59
N VAL A 86 15.64 -3.76 -0.34
CA VAL A 86 15.23 -5.02 0.30
C VAL A 86 13.71 -5.15 0.37
N MET A 87 13.01 -4.06 0.69
CA MET A 87 11.55 -4.03 0.71
C MET A 87 10.93 -4.36 -0.65
N ASN A 88 11.43 -3.73 -1.71
CA ASN A 88 10.93 -3.95 -3.06
C ASN A 88 11.25 -5.36 -3.55
N LEU A 89 12.45 -5.87 -3.23
CA LEU A 89 12.85 -7.23 -3.57
C LEU A 89 11.97 -8.27 -2.87
N ASP A 90 11.77 -8.17 -1.55
CA ASP A 90 10.90 -9.09 -0.80
C ASP A 90 9.46 -9.08 -1.36
N ARG A 91 8.93 -7.90 -1.71
CA ARG A 91 7.60 -7.79 -2.33
C ARG A 91 7.56 -8.52 -3.69
N ARG A 92 8.56 -8.30 -4.54
CA ARG A 92 8.60 -8.90 -5.88
C ARG A 92 8.81 -10.41 -5.81
N MET A 93 9.66 -10.88 -4.91
CA MET A 93 9.90 -12.30 -4.67
C MET A 93 8.66 -13.01 -4.16
N ARG A 94 7.93 -12.42 -3.20
CA ARG A 94 6.65 -12.97 -2.72
C ARG A 94 5.62 -13.11 -3.84
N PHE A 95 5.52 -12.11 -4.71
CA PHE A 95 4.62 -12.16 -5.86
C PHE A 95 5.03 -13.28 -6.83
N PHE A 96 6.32 -13.36 -7.18
CA PHE A 96 6.80 -14.40 -8.08
C PHE A 96 6.58 -15.80 -7.49
N LEU A 97 6.94 -16.00 -6.22
CA LEU A 97 6.74 -17.27 -5.52
C LEU A 97 5.25 -17.65 -5.44
N SER A 98 4.36 -16.70 -5.14
CA SER A 98 2.92 -17.00 -5.10
C SER A 98 2.38 -17.42 -6.46
N GLN A 99 2.79 -16.73 -7.54
CA GLN A 99 2.43 -17.12 -8.90
C GLN A 99 2.98 -18.51 -9.25
N PHE A 100 4.25 -18.78 -8.89
CA PHE A 100 4.86 -20.09 -9.11
C PHE A 100 4.08 -21.20 -8.40
N TRP A 101 3.74 -21.02 -7.11
CA TRP A 101 3.01 -22.01 -6.32
C TRP A 101 1.60 -22.27 -6.85
N ILE A 102 0.87 -21.23 -7.27
CA ILE A 102 -0.46 -21.38 -7.89
C ILE A 102 -0.34 -22.24 -9.15
N ARG A 103 0.57 -21.88 -10.06
CA ARG A 103 0.78 -22.63 -11.31
C ARG A 103 1.22 -24.07 -11.07
N PHE A 104 2.06 -24.28 -10.06
CA PHE A 104 2.51 -25.62 -9.67
C PHE A 104 1.33 -26.48 -9.20
N ILE A 105 0.46 -25.94 -8.35
CA ILE A 105 -0.72 -26.66 -7.86
C ILE A 105 -1.69 -26.96 -9.02
N ASP A 106 -1.96 -25.98 -9.89
CA ASP A 106 -2.83 -26.14 -11.06
C ASP A 106 -2.30 -27.25 -11.98
N LEU A 107 -0.99 -27.27 -12.23
CA LEU A 107 -0.33 -28.31 -13.02
C LEU A 107 -0.48 -29.69 -12.37
N MET A 108 -0.25 -29.80 -11.06
CA MET A 108 -0.37 -31.06 -10.34
C MET A 108 -1.81 -31.59 -10.35
N GLN A 109 -2.81 -30.71 -10.24
CA GLN A 109 -4.23 -31.09 -10.37
C GLN A 109 -4.56 -31.57 -11.78
N ALA A 110 -4.08 -30.87 -12.82
CA ALA A 110 -4.29 -31.27 -14.21
C ALA A 110 -3.66 -32.65 -14.51
N VAL A 111 -2.43 -32.89 -14.04
CA VAL A 111 -1.75 -34.19 -14.19
C VAL A 111 -2.55 -35.31 -13.49
N ASN A 112 -3.02 -35.07 -12.27
CA ASN A 112 -3.84 -36.05 -11.54
C ASN A 112 -5.17 -36.35 -12.24
N LEU A 113 -5.82 -35.33 -12.82
CA LEU A 113 -7.04 -35.51 -13.60
C LEU A 113 -6.79 -36.36 -14.85
N VAL A 114 -5.76 -36.04 -15.63
CA VAL A 114 -5.40 -36.80 -16.85
C VAL A 114 -5.03 -38.25 -16.50
N ALA A 115 -4.28 -38.47 -15.42
CA ALA A 115 -3.97 -39.82 -14.94
C ALA A 115 -5.22 -40.59 -14.51
N GLY A 116 -6.19 -39.93 -13.86
CA GLY A 116 -7.47 -40.53 -13.49
C GLY A 116 -8.34 -40.91 -14.69
N TYR A 117 -8.44 -40.04 -15.71
CA TYR A 117 -9.16 -40.33 -16.95
C TYR A 117 -8.48 -41.41 -17.79
N GLY A 118 -7.14 -41.44 -17.84
CA GLY A 118 -6.37 -42.44 -18.56
C GLY A 118 -6.46 -43.86 -17.98
N PHE A 119 -6.84 -43.99 -16.70
CA PHE A 119 -7.06 -45.28 -16.04
C PHE A 119 -8.47 -45.85 -16.29
N GLN A 120 -9.46 -44.98 -16.52
CA GLN A 120 -10.86 -45.39 -16.78
C GLN A 120 -11.15 -45.77 -18.24
N SER A 121 -10.30 -45.37 -19.21
CA SER A 121 -10.50 -45.66 -20.63
C SER A 121 -9.83 -46.96 -21.12
N VAL A 122 -9.17 -47.70 -20.23
CA VAL A 122 -8.45 -48.96 -20.51
C VAL A 122 -9.16 -50.19 -19.88
N GLN A 123 -10.29 -49.97 -19.19
CA GLN A 123 -11.23 -51.02 -18.77
C GLN A 123 -12.45 -51.03 -19.69
#